data_AF-A0A8H7KYN6-F1
#
_entry.id   AF-A0A8H7KYN6-F1
#
_cell.length_a   1.000
_cell.length_b   1.000
_cell.length_c   1.000
_cell.angle_alpha   90.00
_cell.angle_beta   90.00
_cell.angle_gamma   90.00
#
_symmetry.space_group_name_H-M   'P 1'
#
loop_
_entity.id
_entity.type
_entity.pdbx_description
1 polymer ?
#
loop_
_entity_poly.entity_id
_entity_poly.type
_entity_poly.pdbx_seq_one_letter_code
_entity_poly.pdbx_strand_id
1 'polypeptide(L)'
;MARENISPVPSVPYDSPTGCDLCKRVLKKTLPYEPHDYQLDGTCPVLDGFDLLATAPTGSGKTRYLTQLMLMARALAEDPSLQLNDRVFIEDPVMLVVFPTKALEVDMVSIEILCLCSAGSLCHHCAG
;
A
#
# COMPACT_ATOMS: atom_id res chain seq x y z
N MET A 1 -4.90 -36.19 9.61
CA MET A 1 -4.18 -35.38 8.60
C MET A 1 -3.15 -34.55 9.35
N ALA A 2 -1.88 -34.74 9.03
CA ALA A 2 -0.78 -34.12 9.76
C ALA A 2 -0.80 -32.60 9.56
N ARG A 3 -0.74 -31.84 10.67
CA ARG A 3 -0.39 -30.43 10.64
C ARG A 3 1.12 -30.38 10.38
N GLU A 4 1.51 -30.02 9.17
CA GLU A 4 2.91 -29.74 8.89
C GLU A 4 3.36 -28.58 9.78
N ASN A 5 4.40 -28.84 10.57
CA ASN A 5 5.09 -27.85 11.37
C ASN A 5 5.87 -26.93 10.42
N ILE A 6 5.23 -25.84 9.99
CA ILE A 6 5.93 -24.71 9.39
C ILE A 6 6.76 -24.09 10.52
N SER A 7 8.08 -24.24 10.45
CA SER A 7 9.00 -23.50 11.33
C SER A 7 8.71 -22.00 11.20
N PRO A 8 8.73 -21.20 12.27
CA PRO A 8 8.42 -19.79 12.15
C PRO A 8 9.43 -19.16 11.19
N VAL A 9 8.93 -18.67 10.05
CA VAL A 9 9.69 -17.73 9.22
C VAL A 9 10.12 -16.62 10.19
N PRO A 10 11.42 -16.28 10.30
CA PRO A 10 11.82 -15.13 11.10
C PRO A 10 11.03 -13.93 10.57
N SER A 11 10.06 -13.44 11.33
CA SER A 11 9.21 -12.35 10.88
C SER A 11 10.05 -11.08 10.87
N VAL A 12 10.47 -10.66 9.68
CA VAL A 12 11.17 -9.40 9.50
C VAL A 12 10.10 -8.31 9.35
N PRO A 13 10.05 -7.30 10.23
CA PRO A 13 9.09 -6.21 10.09
C PRO A 13 9.33 -5.44 8.79
N TYR A 14 8.25 -5.00 8.15
CA TYR A 14 8.33 -4.05 7.04
C TYR A 14 8.93 -2.71 7.47
N ASP A 15 8.77 -2.32 8.74
CA ASP A 15 9.37 -1.12 9.34
C ASP A 15 10.89 -1.26 9.64
N SER A 16 11.48 -2.41 9.32
CA SER A 16 12.94 -2.57 9.35
C SER A 16 13.60 -1.90 8.12
N PRO A 17 14.91 -1.57 8.15
CA PRO A 17 15.59 -1.04 6.97
C PRO A 17 15.44 -1.91 5.72
N THR A 18 15.58 -3.23 5.87
CA THR A 18 15.43 -4.19 4.76
C THR A 18 13.98 -4.29 4.27
N GLY A 19 13.01 -4.21 5.19
CA GLY A 19 11.58 -4.17 4.85
C GLY A 19 11.20 -2.89 4.11
N CYS A 20 11.69 -1.74 4.57
CA CYS A 20 11.47 -0.45 3.96
C CYS A 20 12.07 -0.40 2.55
N ASP A 21 13.28 -0.93 2.36
CA ASP A 21 13.91 -1.08 1.04
C ASP A 21 13.08 -1.97 0.11
N LEU A 22 12.50 -3.06 0.62
CA LEU A 22 11.59 -3.90 -0.15
C LEU A 22 10.35 -3.10 -0.58
N CYS A 23 9.67 -2.44 0.35
CA CYS A 23 8.49 -1.62 0.07
C CYS A 23 8.79 -0.56 -0.99
N LYS A 24 9.91 0.15 -0.86
CA LYS A 24 10.36 1.17 -1.81
C LYS A 24 10.60 0.57 -3.20
N ARG A 25 11.25 -0.59 -3.30
CA ARG A 25 11.48 -1.30 -4.58
C ARG A 25 10.19 -1.77 -5.23
N VAL A 26 9.24 -2.30 -4.46
CA VAL A 26 7.95 -2.77 -4.96
C VAL A 26 7.12 -1.59 -5.48
N LEU A 27 6.97 -0.55 -4.66
CA LEU A 27 6.20 0.65 -5.01
C LEU A 27 6.78 1.42 -6.21
N LYS A 28 8.09 1.44 -6.38
CA LYS A 28 8.75 2.10 -7.53
C LYS A 28 8.38 1.47 -8.88
N LYS A 29 7.89 0.24 -8.91
CA LYS A 29 7.45 -0.42 -10.15
C LYS A 29 6.10 0.12 -10.64
N THR A 30 5.26 0.59 -9.73
CA THR A 30 3.87 1.00 -10.02
C THR A 30 3.68 2.50 -9.95
N LEU A 31 4.42 3.19 -9.08
CA LEU A 31 4.33 4.64 -8.94
C LEU A 31 5.19 5.37 -9.99
N PRO A 32 4.71 6.50 -10.54
CA PRO A 32 5.48 7.32 -11.46
C PRO A 32 6.58 8.16 -10.76
N TYR A 33 6.79 7.95 -9.46
CA TYR A 33 7.77 8.65 -8.63
C TYR A 33 8.32 7.70 -7.56
N GLU A 34 9.45 8.08 -6.97
CA GLU A 34 10.02 7.37 -5.83
C GLU A 34 9.31 7.81 -4.53
N PRO A 35 8.77 6.87 -3.71
CA PRO A 35 8.24 7.21 -2.40
C PRO A 35 9.30 7.92 -1.55
N HIS A 36 8.88 9.01 -0.90
CA HIS A 36 9.72 9.67 0.08
C HIS A 36 9.74 8.85 1.38
N ASP A 37 10.84 8.93 2.13
CA ASP A 37 11.02 8.09 3.32
C ASP A 37 9.93 8.35 4.37
N TYR A 38 9.51 9.61 4.59
CA TYR A 38 8.39 9.93 5.50
C TYR A 38 7.04 9.28 5.10
N GLN A 39 6.89 8.86 3.84
CA GLN A 39 5.70 8.13 3.38
C GLN A 39 5.79 6.65 3.75
N LEU A 40 7.01 6.09 3.72
CA LEU A 40 7.29 4.73 4.16
C LEU A 40 7.26 4.61 5.69
N ASP A 41 7.69 5.64 6.42
CA ASP A 41 7.57 5.74 7.89
C ASP A 41 6.11 5.60 8.37
N GLY A 42 5.13 5.90 7.52
CA GLY A 42 3.71 5.64 7.80
C GLY A 42 3.22 4.31 7.24
N THR A 43 3.64 3.94 6.03
CA THR A 43 3.12 2.75 5.34
C THR A 43 3.64 1.44 5.94
N CYS A 44 4.94 1.36 6.25
CA CYS A 44 5.58 0.14 6.73
C CYS A 44 5.02 -0.35 8.08
N PRO A 45 4.85 0.50 9.10
CA PRO A 45 4.19 0.08 10.34
C PRO A 45 2.77 -0.46 10.12
N VAL A 46 2.01 0.11 9.17
CA VAL A 46 0.65 -0.38 8.88
C VAL A 46 0.67 -1.77 8.25
N LEU A 47 1.67 -2.08 7.41
CA LEU A 47 1.89 -3.43 6.88
C LEU A 47 2.28 -4.42 7.98
N ASP A 48 2.95 -3.94 9.02
CA ASP A 48 3.21 -4.70 10.26
C ASP A 48 2.01 -4.74 11.21
N GLY A 49 0.87 -4.17 10.80
CA GLY A 49 -0.42 -4.19 11.49
C GLY A 49 -0.57 -3.19 12.64
N PHE A 50 0.18 -2.09 12.61
CA PHE A 50 -0.02 -0.95 13.51
C PHE A 50 -1.03 0.05 12.92
N ASP A 51 -1.80 0.70 13.80
CA ASP A 51 -2.66 1.82 13.41
C ASP A 51 -1.83 3.10 13.22
N LEU A 52 -2.09 3.85 12.14
CA LEU A 52 -1.36 5.07 11.81
C LEU A 52 -2.16 6.33 12.15
N LEU A 53 -1.57 7.21 12.97
CA LEU A 53 -1.99 8.60 13.13
C LEU A 53 -0.95 9.53 12.49
N ALA A 54 -1.22 9.99 11.27
CA ALA A 54 -0.32 10.88 10.54
C ALA A 54 -0.75 12.35 10.66
N THR A 55 0.10 13.18 11.29
CA THR A 55 -0.07 14.63 11.34
C THR A 55 0.88 15.30 10.34
N ALA A 56 0.32 15.84 9.26
CA ALA A 56 1.11 16.52 8.25
C ALA A 56 0.34 17.69 7.62
N PRO A 57 1.02 18.76 7.15
CA PRO A 57 0.36 19.90 6.52
C PRO A 57 -0.35 19.50 5.22
N THR A 58 -1.38 20.24 4.81
CA THR A 58 -2.03 20.03 3.49
C THR A 58 -1.01 20.16 2.36
N GLY A 59 -1.18 19.38 1.29
CA GLY A 59 -0.22 19.32 0.19
C GLY A 59 1.01 18.44 0.43
N SER A 60 1.21 17.91 1.65
CA SER A 60 2.33 16.99 1.97
C SER A 60 2.18 15.57 1.41
N GLY A 61 1.15 15.31 0.59
CA GLY A 61 0.91 13.99 0.02
C GLY A 61 0.38 12.94 0.98
N LYS A 62 -0.36 13.29 2.04
CA LYS A 62 -0.99 12.33 2.97
C LYS A 62 -1.82 11.25 2.27
N THR A 63 -2.53 11.63 1.20
CA THR A 63 -3.29 10.67 0.37
C THR A 63 -2.42 9.51 -0.11
N ARG A 64 -1.12 9.72 -0.30
CA ARG A 64 -0.21 8.66 -0.76
C ARG A 64 -0.05 7.52 0.24
N TYR A 65 -0.25 7.72 1.54
CA TYR A 65 -0.26 6.61 2.50
C TYR A 65 -1.33 5.58 2.14
N LEU A 66 -2.50 6.06 1.70
CA LEU A 66 -3.63 5.22 1.30
C LEU A 66 -3.29 4.41 0.04
N THR A 67 -2.85 5.10 -1.01
CA THR A 67 -2.50 4.44 -2.28
C THR A 67 -1.31 3.48 -2.12
N GLN A 68 -0.27 3.86 -1.38
CA GLN A 68 0.90 3.00 -1.12
C GLN A 68 0.51 1.73 -0.35
N LEU A 69 -0.34 1.86 0.67
CA LEU A 69 -0.83 0.71 1.44
C LEU A 69 -1.59 -0.28 0.54
N MET A 70 -2.48 0.21 -0.32
CA MET A 70 -3.25 -0.64 -1.25
C MET A 70 -2.37 -1.35 -2.28
N LEU A 71 -1.41 -0.62 -2.86
CA LEU A 71 -0.47 -1.19 -3.83
C LEU A 71 0.42 -2.26 -3.18
N MET A 72 0.88 -2.03 -1.94
CA MET A 72 1.65 -3.02 -1.19
C MET A 72 0.80 -4.23 -0.82
N ALA A 73 -0.40 -4.04 -0.28
CA ALA A 73 -1.30 -5.14 0.08
C ALA A 73 -1.59 -6.04 -1.14
N ARG A 74 -1.89 -5.44 -2.29
CA ARG A 74 -2.09 -6.16 -3.55
C ARG A 74 -0.83 -6.91 -3.98
N ALA A 75 0.34 -6.26 -4.01
CA ALA A 75 1.58 -6.89 -4.42
C ALA A 75 1.97 -8.09 -3.51
N LEU A 76 1.73 -7.98 -2.20
CA LEU A 76 1.99 -9.04 -1.22
C LEU A 76 1.00 -10.21 -1.32
N ALA A 77 -0.23 -9.94 -1.79
CA ALA A 77 -1.21 -10.98 -2.06
C ALA A 77 -0.93 -11.69 -3.41
N GLU A 78 -0.53 -10.94 -4.44
CA GLU A 78 -0.17 -11.48 -5.77
C GLU A 78 1.12 -12.31 -5.75
N ASP A 79 2.12 -11.91 -4.96
CA ASP A 79 3.42 -12.59 -4.87
C ASP A 79 3.80 -12.87 -3.40
N PRO A 80 3.46 -14.07 -2.88
CA PRO A 80 3.81 -14.47 -1.53
C PRO A 80 5.31 -14.50 -1.23
N SER A 81 6.19 -14.51 -2.25
CA SER A 81 7.64 -14.46 -2.04
C SER A 81 8.13 -13.09 -1.53
N LEU A 82 7.29 -12.06 -1.64
CA LEU A 82 7.54 -10.73 -1.08
C LEU A 82 7.15 -10.62 0.40
N GLN A 83 6.51 -11.64 0.98
CA GLN A 83 6.10 -11.59 2.38
C GLN A 83 7.29 -11.75 3.32
N LEU A 84 7.43 -10.80 4.25
CA LEU A 84 8.50 -10.80 5.25
C LEU A 84 8.03 -11.29 6.63
N ASN A 85 6.72 -11.37 6.81
CA ASN A 85 6.07 -11.86 8.01
C ASN A 85 4.93 -12.81 7.61
N ASP A 86 4.27 -13.39 8.61
CA ASP A 86 3.18 -14.36 8.45
C ASP A 86 1.80 -13.70 8.28
N ARG A 87 1.74 -12.39 8.04
CA ARG A 87 0.47 -11.69 7.82
C ARG A 87 -0.12 -12.06 6.47
N VAL A 88 -1.43 -12.30 6.50
CA VAL A 88 -2.21 -12.58 5.30
C VAL A 88 -2.72 -11.27 4.72
N PHE A 89 -2.43 -11.04 3.44
CA PHE A 89 -2.97 -9.94 2.65
C PHE A 89 -4.07 -10.49 1.73
N ILE A 90 -5.18 -9.76 1.62
CA ILE A 90 -6.34 -10.15 0.80
C ILE A 90 -6.03 -9.85 -0.67
N GLU A 91 -6.34 -10.79 -1.57
CA GLU A 91 -6.08 -10.67 -3.02
C GLU A 91 -6.69 -9.41 -3.66
N ASP A 92 -7.90 -9.05 -3.26
CA ASP A 92 -8.59 -7.83 -3.69
C ASP A 92 -8.82 -6.92 -2.47
N PRO A 93 -7.80 -6.14 -2.06
CA PRO A 93 -7.92 -5.28 -0.90
C PRO A 93 -8.93 -4.16 -1.20
N VAL A 94 -9.74 -3.82 -0.19
CA VAL A 94 -10.72 -2.74 -0.27
C VAL A 94 -10.44 -1.72 0.83
N MET A 95 -10.55 -0.43 0.51
CA MET A 95 -10.34 0.66 1.45
C MET A 95 -11.57 1.57 1.52
N LEU A 96 -12.02 1.85 2.75
CA LEU A 96 -13.02 2.88 3.02
C LEU A 96 -12.31 4.15 3.49
N VAL A 97 -12.45 5.23 2.72
CA VAL A 97 -11.89 6.54 3.08
C VAL A 97 -13.02 7.51 3.37
N VAL A 98 -13.01 8.10 4.57
CA VAL A 98 -14.04 9.04 5.01
C VAL A 98 -13.51 10.46 4.90
N PHE A 99 -14.22 11.30 4.16
CA PHE A 99 -13.92 12.72 4.04
C PHE A 99 -14.93 13.56 4.83
N PRO A 100 -14.49 14.66 5.47
CA PRO A 100 -15.41 15.57 6.13
C PRO A 100 -16.26 16.39 5.14
N THR A 101 -15.86 16.45 3.86
CA THR A 101 -16.55 17.22 2.82
C THR A 101 -16.62 16.46 1.50
N LYS A 102 -17.66 16.76 0.70
CA LYS A 102 -17.85 16.19 -0.65
C LYS A 102 -16.80 16.65 -1.66
N ALA A 103 -16.27 17.88 -1.53
CA ALA A 103 -15.25 18.38 -2.44
C ALA A 103 -13.98 17.51 -2.41
N LEU A 104 -13.51 17.15 -1.21
CA LEU A 104 -12.33 16.29 -1.04
C LEU A 104 -12.56 14.87 -1.57
N GLU A 105 -13.78 14.33 -1.42
CA GLU A 105 -14.18 13.04 -1.97
C GLU A 105 -14.05 13.02 -3.51
N VAL A 106 -14.54 14.07 -4.18
CA VAL A 106 -14.49 14.18 -5.65
C VAL A 106 -13.06 14.37 -6.16
N ASP A 107 -12.26 15.20 -5.47
CA ASP A 107 -10.85 15.42 -5.82
C ASP A 107 -10.04 14.12 -5.72
N MET A 108 -10.29 13.33 -4.68
CA MET A 108 -9.65 12.02 -4.47
C MET A 108 -9.92 11.03 -5.60
N VAL A 109 -11.18 10.87 -6.00
CA VAL A 109 -11.57 9.94 -7.09
C VAL A 109 -10.85 10.32 -8.39
N SER A 110 -10.76 11.62 -8.68
CA SER A 110 -10.11 12.13 -9.88
C SER A 110 -8.58 11.87 -9.89
N ILE A 111 -7.95 11.89 -8.71
CA ILE A 111 -6.51 11.68 -8.55
C ILE A 111 -6.14 10.19 -8.55
N GLU A 112 -6.93 9.33 -7.87
CA GLU A 112 -6.60 7.91 -7.72
C GLU A 112 -6.93 7.07 -8.96
N ILE A 113 -8.01 7.38 -9.69
CA ILE A 113 -8.31 6.70 -10.96
C ILE A 113 -7.13 6.86 -11.93
N LEU A 114 -6.54 8.06 -12.01
CA LEU A 114 -5.39 8.31 -12.87
C LEU A 114 -4.18 7.43 -12.50
N CYS A 115 -3.92 7.28 -11.20
CA CYS A 115 -2.79 6.50 -10.71
C CYS A 115 -2.99 4.98 -10.95
N LEU A 116 -4.18 4.45 -10.69
CA LEU A 116 -4.49 3.03 -10.93
C LEU A 116 -4.54 2.65 -12.41
N CYS A 117 -5.05 3.54 -13.27
CA CYS A 117 -5.03 3.29 -14.72
C CYS A 117 -3.60 3.32 -15.28
N SER A 118 -2.69 4.15 -14.73
CA SER A 118 -1.27 4.15 -15.12
C SER A 118 -0.51 2.89 -14.67
N ALA A 119 -0.96 2.23 -13.59
CA ALA A 119 -0.37 1.00 -13.05
C ALA A 119 -0.90 -0.29 -13.73
N GLY A 120 -1.59 -0.19 -14.87
CA GLY A 120 -1.96 -1.34 -15.71
C GLY A 120 -3.23 -2.09 -15.29
N SER A 121 -4.05 -1.54 -14.39
CA SER A 121 -5.36 -2.13 -14.07
C SER A 121 -6.36 -1.68 -15.13
N LEU A 122 -7.07 -2.63 -15.79
CA LEU A 122 -8.03 -2.39 -16.86
C LEU A 122 -9.10 -1.35 -16.47
N CYS A 123 -8.89 -0.09 -16.86
CA CYS A 123 -9.94 0.92 -16.86
C CYS A 123 -10.76 0.79 -18.15
N HIS A 124 -11.89 0.08 -18.12
CA HIS A 124 -12.89 0.08 -19.21
C HIS A 124 -13.54 1.47 -19.45
N HIS A 125 -13.20 2.48 -18.65
CA HIS A 125 -13.80 3.82 -18.68
C HIS A 125 -13.03 4.86 -19.51
N CYS A 126 -11.89 4.51 -20.11
CA CYS A 126 -11.12 5.42 -20.97
C CYS A 126 -11.32 5.17 -22.48
N ALA A 127 -12.29 4.33 -22.86
CA ALA A 127 -12.74 4.19 -24.24
C ALA A 127 -14.04 4.97 -24.43
N GLY A 128 -13.93 6.28 -24.62
CA GLY A 128 -15.05 7.19 -24.86
C GLY A 128 -14.59 8.63 -25.02
#